data_AF-A0A1B6H158-F1
#
_entry.id   AF-A0A1B6H158-F1
#
_cell.length_a   1.000
_cell.length_b   1.000
_cell.length_c   1.000
_cell.angle_alpha   90.00
_cell.angle_beta   90.00
_cell.angle_gamma   90.00
#
_symmetry.space_group_name_H-M   'P 1'
#
loop_
_entity.id
_entity.type
_entity.pdbx_description
1 polymer ?
#
loop_
_entity_poly.entity_id
_entity_poly.type
_entity_poly.pdbx_seq_one_letter_code
_entity_poly.pdbx_strand_id
1 'polypeptide(L)'
;FEPATRHKGYKQMGKDVANPVSTLDCAVKMLHYLGHHEAAHRIEKAIDVTINEDLVHTRDMLGVASTSDMVHNIERRIRESMPPGYSNDEKHPPPLPPIPDSVPPYKP
;
A
#
# COMPACT_ATOMS: atom_id res chain seq x y z
N PHE A 1 -0.90 3.53 13.51
CA PHE A 1 0.28 3.03 12.78
C PHE A 1 0.93 4.21 12.09
N GLU A 2 2.22 4.47 12.33
CA GLU A 2 2.95 5.62 11.79
C GLU A 2 4.37 5.22 11.35
N PRO A 3 4.98 5.91 10.36
CA PRO A 3 6.35 5.65 9.95
C PRO A 3 7.33 5.83 11.12
N ALA A 4 8.37 4.99 11.18
CA ALA A 4 9.34 5.01 12.27
C ALA A 4 10.09 6.35 12.39
N THR A 5 10.38 6.98 11.26
CA THR A 5 11.10 8.25 11.21
C THR A 5 10.14 9.42 11.42
N ARG A 6 10.25 10.11 12.56
CA ARG A 6 9.42 11.30 12.87
C ARG A 6 9.83 12.57 12.12
N HIS A 7 10.67 12.47 11.09
CA HIS A 7 11.05 13.64 10.30
C HIS A 7 9.88 14.05 9.40
N LYS A 8 9.51 15.33 9.42
CA LYS A 8 8.32 15.81 8.68
C LYS A 8 8.53 15.96 7.17
N GLY A 9 9.72 15.64 6.65
CA GLY A 9 10.01 15.74 5.23
C GLY A 9 9.82 17.14 4.61
N TYR A 10 9.90 18.23 5.39
CA TYR A 10 9.62 19.60 4.89
C TYR A 10 10.31 19.93 3.56
N LYS A 11 11.54 19.42 3.33
CA LYS A 11 12.30 19.64 2.10
C LYS A 11 11.71 18.94 0.86
N GLN A 12 10.90 17.89 1.04
CA GLN A 12 10.30 17.04 0.00
C GLN A 12 8.79 17.31 -0.18
N MET A 13 8.17 18.07 0.72
CA MET A 13 6.74 18.39 0.64
C MET A 13 6.39 19.12 -0.66
N GLY A 14 5.35 18.65 -1.35
CA GLY A 14 4.86 19.24 -2.60
C GLY A 14 5.76 19.02 -3.82
N LYS A 15 6.73 18.12 -3.74
CA LYS A 15 7.72 17.89 -4.82
C LYS A 15 7.64 16.51 -5.48
N ASP A 16 6.72 15.66 -5.06
CA ASP A 16 6.53 14.32 -5.66
C ASP A 16 7.79 13.43 -5.64
N VAL A 17 8.60 13.56 -4.57
CA VAL A 17 9.87 12.82 -4.37
C VAL A 17 9.94 12.10 -3.03
N ALA A 18 8.84 12.07 -2.29
CA ALA A 18 8.76 11.33 -1.03
C ALA A 18 8.58 9.83 -1.31
N ASN A 19 9.16 8.99 -0.47
CA ASN A 19 8.95 7.54 -0.58
C ASN A 19 7.61 7.13 0.08
N PRO A 20 6.63 6.62 -0.71
CA PRO A 20 5.34 6.22 -0.18
C PRO A 20 5.39 4.89 0.59
N VAL A 21 6.43 4.06 0.39
CA VAL A 21 6.54 2.70 0.97
C VAL A 21 6.38 2.73 2.49
N SER A 22 7.07 3.66 3.16
CA SER A 22 7.01 3.76 4.62
C SER A 22 5.60 3.96 5.18
N THR A 23 4.79 4.78 4.50
CA THR A 23 3.40 5.04 4.88
C THR A 23 2.51 3.85 4.52
N LEU A 24 2.74 3.22 3.37
CA LEU A 24 1.97 2.04 2.95
C LEU A 24 2.21 0.84 3.87
N ASP A 25 3.45 0.60 4.32
CA ASP A 25 3.76 -0.44 5.31
C ASP A 25 3.03 -0.21 6.64
N CYS A 26 2.82 1.05 7.02
CA CYS A 26 2.02 1.38 8.20
C CYS A 26 0.55 1.01 7.99
N ALA A 27 0.01 1.25 6.79
CA ALA A 27 -1.34 0.81 6.43
C ALA A 27 -1.44 -0.72 6.37
N VAL A 28 -0.44 -1.43 5.84
CA VAL A 28 -0.36 -2.91 5.86
C VAL A 28 -0.42 -3.44 7.29
N LYS A 29 0.42 -2.90 8.20
CA LYS A 29 0.41 -3.28 9.62
C LYS A 29 -0.95 -3.01 10.27
N MET A 30 -1.60 -1.89 9.92
CA MET A 30 -2.96 -1.57 10.37
C MET A 30 -3.97 -2.60 9.87
N LEU A 31 -3.92 -2.99 8.61
CA LEU A 31 -4.81 -3.99 8.03
C LEU A 31 -4.62 -5.35 8.72
N HIS A 32 -3.38 -5.77 8.99
CA HIS A 32 -3.13 -6.96 9.80
C HIS A 32 -3.73 -6.85 11.20
N TYR A 33 -3.57 -5.71 11.87
CA TYR A 33 -4.14 -5.49 13.20
C TYR A 33 -5.67 -5.57 13.21
N LEU A 34 -6.33 -5.10 12.14
CA LEU A 34 -7.78 -5.16 11.98
C LEU A 34 -8.30 -6.53 11.50
N GLY A 35 -7.40 -7.50 11.24
CA GLY A 35 -7.77 -8.84 10.74
C GLY A 35 -7.93 -8.93 9.21
N HIS A 36 -7.66 -7.86 8.47
CA HIS A 36 -7.74 -7.82 7.00
C HIS A 36 -6.45 -8.34 6.34
N HIS A 37 -6.07 -9.58 6.67
CA HIS A 37 -4.78 -10.16 6.26
C HIS A 37 -4.62 -10.34 4.76
N GLU A 38 -5.68 -10.72 4.03
CA GLU A 38 -5.60 -10.91 2.58
C GLU A 38 -5.31 -9.59 1.85
N ALA A 39 -6.03 -8.53 2.21
CA ALA A 39 -5.79 -7.20 1.66
C ALA A 39 -4.40 -6.68 2.03
N ALA A 40 -3.96 -6.90 3.28
CA ALA A 40 -2.63 -6.54 3.74
C ALA A 40 -1.54 -7.25 2.93
N HIS A 41 -1.65 -8.57 2.75
CA HIS A 41 -0.69 -9.37 2.01
C HIS A 41 -0.63 -8.98 0.52
N ARG A 42 -1.77 -8.63 -0.08
CA ARG A 42 -1.82 -8.16 -1.46
C ARG A 42 -1.01 -6.86 -1.63
N ILE A 43 -1.17 -5.90 -0.73
CA ILE A 43 -0.42 -4.64 -0.75
C ILE A 43 1.06 -4.90 -0.48
N GLU A 44 1.39 -5.73 0.53
CA GLU A 44 2.76 -6.11 0.86
C GLU A 44 3.47 -6.74 -0.35
N LYS A 45 2.81 -7.68 -1.04
CA LYS A 45 3.37 -8.32 -2.23
C LYS A 45 3.52 -7.33 -3.39
N ALA A 46 2.56 -6.42 -3.58
CA ALA A 46 2.66 -5.40 -4.61
C ALA A 46 3.83 -4.43 -4.37
N ILE A 47 4.09 -4.06 -3.11
CA ILE A 47 5.27 -3.26 -2.70
C ILE A 47 6.55 -4.04 -2.97
N ASP A 48 6.62 -5.30 -2.53
CA ASP A 48 7.78 -6.20 -2.72
C ASP A 48 8.16 -6.32 -4.20
N VAL A 49 7.19 -6.64 -5.06
CA VAL A 49 7.39 -6.75 -6.51
C VAL A 49 7.78 -5.41 -7.14
N THR A 50 7.18 -4.30 -6.70
CA THR A 50 7.54 -2.96 -7.19
C THR A 50 9.01 -2.60 -6.91
N ILE A 51 9.49 -2.93 -5.71
CA ILE A 51 10.85 -2.61 -5.27
C ILE A 51 11.85 -3.59 -5.88
N ASN A 52 11.56 -4.89 -5.85
CA ASN A 52 12.55 -5.92 -6.13
C ASN A 52 12.55 -6.40 -7.59
N GLU A 53 11.40 -6.33 -8.28
CA GLU A 53 11.27 -6.79 -9.67
C GLU A 53 11.14 -5.61 -10.65
N ASP A 54 10.24 -4.66 -10.38
CA ASP A 54 10.04 -3.50 -11.26
C ASP A 54 11.14 -2.43 -11.11
N LEU A 55 11.93 -2.51 -10.03
CA LEU A 55 13.03 -1.59 -9.71
C LEU A 55 12.59 -0.11 -9.70
N VAL A 56 11.35 0.17 -9.30
CA VAL A 56 10.83 1.54 -9.18
C VAL A 56 11.26 2.09 -7.84
N HIS A 57 12.31 2.92 -7.84
CA HIS A 57 12.90 3.47 -6.63
C HIS A 57 12.82 5.00 -6.61
N THR A 58 12.37 5.54 -5.49
CA THR A 58 12.40 6.98 -5.21
C THR A 58 13.81 7.42 -4.80
N ARG A 59 14.03 8.74 -4.72
CA ARG A 59 15.37 9.33 -4.54
C ARG A 59 16.08 8.91 -3.26
N ASP A 60 15.37 8.72 -2.16
CA ASP A 60 15.93 8.20 -0.90
C ASP A 60 16.38 6.74 -1.00
N MET A 61 15.82 5.99 -1.95
CA MET A 61 16.27 4.65 -2.34
C MET A 61 17.29 4.69 -3.48
N LEU A 62 17.90 5.86 -3.74
CA LEU A 62 18.88 6.11 -4.80
C LEU A 62 18.35 5.94 -6.23
N GLY A 63 17.03 5.92 -6.42
CA GLY A 63 16.40 5.87 -7.74
C GLY A 63 16.02 7.24 -8.30
N VAL A 64 15.27 7.20 -9.40
CA VAL A 64 14.82 8.37 -10.16
C VAL A 64 13.30 8.50 -10.25
N ALA A 65 12.54 7.56 -9.69
CA ALA A 65 11.09 7.55 -9.74
C ALA A 65 10.49 8.63 -8.81
N SER A 66 9.34 9.17 -9.21
CA SER A 66 8.52 10.05 -8.38
C SER A 66 7.71 9.28 -7.34
N THR A 67 7.09 9.97 -6.38
CA THR A 67 6.10 9.37 -5.46
C THR A 67 4.94 8.80 -6.27
N SER A 68 4.44 9.55 -7.25
CA SER A 68 3.36 9.12 -8.13
C SER A 68 3.71 7.88 -8.95
N ASP A 69 4.90 7.81 -9.55
CA ASP A 69 5.33 6.63 -10.31
C ASP A 69 5.29 5.37 -9.46
N MET A 70 5.81 5.46 -8.24
CA MET A 70 5.83 4.35 -7.30
C MET A 70 4.42 3.94 -6.88
N VAL A 71 3.54 4.91 -6.56
CA VAL A 71 2.14 4.62 -6.21
C VAL A 71 1.37 3.99 -7.37
N HIS A 72 1.47 4.53 -8.58
CA HIS A 72 0.79 3.98 -9.76
C HIS A 72 1.28 2.56 -10.07
N ASN A 73 2.59 2.30 -9.91
CA ASN A 73 3.11 0.95 -10.12
C ASN A 73 2.58 -0.04 -9.07
N ILE A 74 2.53 0.36 -7.80
CA ILE A 74 1.93 -0.46 -6.74
C ILE A 74 0.44 -0.71 -7.04
N GLU A 75 -0.32 0.31 -7.44
CA GLU A 75 -1.73 0.17 -7.82
C GLU A 75 -1.91 -0.83 -8.97
N ARG A 76 -1.06 -0.74 -10.01
CA ARG A 76 -1.04 -1.69 -11.13
C ARG A 76 -0.82 -3.12 -10.62
N ARG A 77 0.19 -3.35 -9.79
CA ARG A 77 0.48 -4.68 -9.22
C ARG A 77 -0.66 -5.22 -8.35
N ILE A 78 -1.31 -4.35 -7.57
CA ILE A 78 -2.51 -4.71 -6.81
C ILE A 78 -3.60 -5.18 -7.77
N ARG A 79 -3.92 -4.41 -8.82
CA ARG A 79 -4.96 -4.75 -9.80
C ARG A 79 -4.68 -6.06 -10.52
N GLU A 80 -3.44 -6.32 -10.92
CA GLU A 80 -3.03 -7.59 -11.54
C GLU A 80 -3.24 -8.81 -10.63
N SER A 81 -3.16 -8.61 -9.31
CA SER A 81 -3.36 -9.66 -8.30
C SER A 81 -4.79 -9.78 -7.77
N MET A 82 -5.73 -8.97 -8.27
CA MET A 82 -7.12 -9.01 -7.82
C MET A 82 -7.86 -10.23 -8.42
N PRO A 83 -8.74 -10.87 -7.64
CA PRO A 83 -9.54 -11.97 -8.16
C PRO A 83 -10.53 -11.49 -9.24
N PRO A 84 -10.96 -12.36 -10.16
CA PRO A 84 -12.00 -12.04 -11.13
C PRO A 84 -13.27 -11.51 -10.44
N GLY A 85 -13.78 -10.36 -10.89
CA GLY A 85 -14.96 -9.70 -10.29
C GLY A 85 -14.63 -8.52 -9.37
N TYR A 86 -13.36 -8.25 -9.07
CA TYR A 86 -12.93 -6.95 -8.54
C TYR A 86 -12.79 -5.96 -9.71
N SER A 87 -13.81 -5.14 -9.95
CA SER A 87 -13.78 -4.12 -11.00
C SER A 87 -14.25 -2.77 -10.45
N ASN A 88 -13.65 -1.69 -10.96
CA ASN A 88 -14.04 -0.32 -10.62
C ASN A 88 -15.19 0.19 -11.50
N ASP A 89 -15.77 -0.66 -12.36
CA ASP A 89 -16.99 -0.31 -13.08
C ASP A 89 -18.16 -0.26 -12.09
N GLU A 90 -18.96 0.80 -12.15
CA GLU A 90 -20.16 0.94 -11.30
C GLU A 90 -21.13 -0.25 -11.43
N LYS A 91 -20.99 -1.05 -12.49
CA LYS A 91 -21.81 -2.23 -12.78
C LYS A 91 -21.40 -3.48 -11.99
N HIS A 92 -20.15 -3.59 -11.54
CA HIS A 92 -19.65 -4.74 -10.77
C HIS A 92 -18.75 -4.25 -9.63
N PRO A 93 -19.33 -3.62 -8.59
CA PRO A 93 -18.54 -3.18 -7.45
C PRO A 93 -17.81 -4.37 -6.82
N PRO A 94 -16.59 -4.16 -6.31
CA PRO A 94 -15.84 -5.22 -5.67
C PRO A 94 -16.69 -5.79 -4.51
N PRO A 95 -16.73 -7.13 -4.36
CA PRO A 95 -17.44 -7.74 -3.25
C PRO A 95 -16.85 -7.19 -1.95
N LEU A 96 -17.73 -6.73 -1.05
CA LEU A 96 -17.31 -6.29 0.27
C LEU A 96 -16.52 -7.43 0.93
N PRO A 97 -15.43 -7.12 1.65
CA PRO A 97 -14.76 -8.14 2.44
C PRO A 97 -15.77 -8.78 3.39
N PRO A 98 -15.67 -10.09 3.66
CA PRO A 98 -16.53 -10.74 4.63
C PRO A 98 -16.44 -10.00 5.97
N ILE A 99 -17.59 -9.78 6.60
CA ILE A 99 -17.64 -9.21 7.95
C ILE A 99 -16.91 -10.20 8.87
N PRO A 100 -15.88 -9.77 9.63
CA PRO A 100 -15.20 -10.66 10.56
C PRO A 100 -16.19 -11.26 11.56
N ASP A 101 -16.07 -12.55 11.86
CA ASP A 101 -16.95 -13.27 12.81
C ASP A 101 -16.97 -12.61 14.21
N SER A 102 -15.91 -11.87 14.56
CA SER A 102 -15.85 -11.03 15.74
C SER A 102 -14.91 -9.84 15.52
N VAL A 103 -15.22 -8.72 16.17
CA VAL A 103 -14.28 -7.60 16.26
C VAL A 103 -13.15 -8.03 17.20
N PRO A 104 -11.87 -8.05 16.77
CA PRO A 104 -10.78 -8.43 17.65
C PRO A 104 -10.76 -7.50 18.88
N PRO A 105 -10.56 -8.04 20.10
CA PRO A 105 -10.57 -7.24 21.31
C PRO A 105 -9.47 -6.18 21.24
N TYR A 106 -9.84 -4.93 21.49
CA TYR A 106 -8.87 -3.84 21.64
C TYR A 106 -7.93 -4.17 22.80
N LYS A 107 -6.64 -4.40 22.49
CA LYS A 107 -5.59 -4.53 23.50
C LYS A 107 -4.90 -3.18 23.65
N PRO A 108 -5.10 -2.46 24.77
CA PRO A 108 -4.40 -1.21 25.04
C PRO A 108 -2.89 -1.41 25.22
#